data_AF-A0A367K4W1-F1
#
_entry.id   AF-A0A367K4W1-F1
#
_cell.length_a   1.000
_cell.length_b   1.000
_cell.length_c   1.000
_cell.angle_alpha   90.00
_cell.angle_beta   90.00
_cell.angle_gamma   90.00
#
_symmetry.space_group_name_H-M   'P 1'
#
loop_
_entity.id
_entity.type
_entity.pdbx_description
1 polymer ?
#
loop_
_entity_poly.entity_id
_entity_poly.type
_entity_poly.pdbx_seq_one_letter_code
_entity_poly.pdbx_strand_id
1 'polypeptide(L)'
;AADHISLEKVIESCSHPDHFAAIQVPFNLFEREAIVQEDNQTVADVAEKHGIYVTTNRPLNAIANGQIRVLVNHVLGANGKGPTEHEIMDKMSQSFERVAKLESDMISELPLEEETLAAKFVWGQVLSENLARLAQNHFATRHYLLHQVLPAVEKDLDSLQGYAKELDGELAMYQEWINQYKENIYELANHIIDYAYIDTLRKNNELDRILNALCPTLNTQQDHHSPLTVKMLRFLLSHEQVGTVFTGMRDPLYVKDAAFAVSQEPVDNENLQDVWQCPIA
;
A
#
# COMPACT_ATOMS: atom_id res chain seq x y z
N ALA A 1 10.13 -16.07 -16.66
CA ALA A 1 9.50 -17.41 -16.69
C ALA A 1 8.01 -17.20 -16.89
N ALA A 2 7.22 -18.20 -17.25
CA ALA A 2 5.78 -18.07 -16.97
C ALA A 2 5.65 -18.09 -15.44
N ASP A 3 5.23 -16.98 -14.83
CA ASP A 3 5.14 -16.84 -13.36
C ASP A 3 3.88 -17.52 -12.79
N HIS A 4 3.26 -18.43 -13.56
CA HIS A 4 2.09 -19.20 -13.17
C HIS A 4 2.19 -20.64 -13.70
N ILE A 5 1.53 -21.56 -12.99
CA ILE A 5 1.40 -22.98 -13.34
C ILE A 5 -0.09 -23.27 -13.52
N SER A 6 -0.47 -23.96 -14.61
CA SER A 6 -1.87 -24.34 -14.86
C SER A 6 -2.33 -25.36 -13.81
N LEU A 7 -3.57 -25.18 -13.33
CA LEU A 7 -4.18 -26.06 -12.34
C LEU A 7 -4.31 -27.50 -12.87
N GLU A 8 -4.66 -27.67 -14.13
CA GLU A 8 -4.73 -28.97 -14.80
C GLU A 8 -3.41 -29.71 -14.73
N LYS A 9 -2.30 -29.02 -15.01
CA LYS A 9 -0.96 -29.63 -14.91
C LYS A 9 -0.61 -30.04 -13.47
N VAL A 10 -1.05 -29.26 -12.48
CA VAL A 10 -0.88 -29.62 -11.06
C VAL A 10 -1.66 -30.89 -10.75
N ILE A 11 -2.93 -30.96 -11.15
CA ILE A 11 -3.79 -32.13 -10.93
C ILE A 11 -3.22 -33.37 -11.63
N GLU A 12 -2.79 -33.26 -12.89
CA GLU A 12 -2.17 -34.35 -13.65
C GLU A 12 -0.88 -34.87 -13.02
N SER A 13 -0.17 -34.01 -12.27
CA SER A 13 1.07 -34.36 -11.59
C SER A 13 0.84 -34.99 -10.20
N CYS A 14 -0.39 -34.96 -9.67
CA CYS A 14 -0.72 -35.56 -8.39
C CYS A 14 -0.86 -37.09 -8.53
N SER A 15 -0.18 -37.84 -7.66
CA SER A 15 -0.35 -39.31 -7.58
C SER A 15 -1.72 -39.72 -7.04
N HIS A 16 -2.35 -38.86 -6.23
CA HIS A 16 -3.69 -39.03 -5.66
C HIS A 16 -4.49 -37.73 -5.86
N PRO A 17 -5.01 -37.45 -7.07
CA PRO A 17 -5.74 -36.21 -7.36
C PRO A 17 -6.98 -36.04 -6.49
N ASP A 18 -7.59 -37.13 -6.04
CA ASP A 18 -8.77 -37.12 -5.14
C ASP A 18 -8.47 -36.51 -3.76
N HIS A 19 -7.19 -36.39 -3.37
CA HIS A 19 -6.80 -35.71 -2.11
C HIS A 19 -6.58 -34.20 -2.29
N PHE A 20 -6.60 -33.70 -3.52
CA PHE A 20 -6.36 -32.30 -3.82
C PHE A 20 -7.65 -31.49 -3.65
N ALA A 21 -7.92 -31.05 -2.42
CA ALA A 21 -9.25 -30.57 -2.03
C ALA A 21 -9.51 -29.08 -2.26
N ALA A 22 -8.47 -28.23 -2.28
CA ALA A 22 -8.66 -26.79 -2.35
C ALA A 22 -7.47 -26.05 -2.98
N ILE A 23 -7.77 -24.88 -3.54
CA ILE A 23 -6.77 -23.93 -4.06
C ILE A 23 -6.97 -22.54 -3.45
N GLN A 24 -5.91 -21.75 -3.47
CA GLN A 24 -5.97 -20.32 -3.18
C GLN A 24 -5.45 -19.53 -4.38
N VAL A 25 -6.26 -18.60 -4.89
CA VAL A 25 -5.93 -17.77 -6.06
C VAL A 25 -6.09 -16.28 -5.75
N PRO A 26 -5.28 -15.38 -6.35
CA PRO A 26 -5.58 -13.96 -6.34
C PRO A 26 -6.90 -13.68 -7.05
N PHE A 27 -7.80 -12.94 -6.40
CA PHE A 27 -9.04 -12.47 -7.01
C PHE A 27 -9.50 -11.18 -6.33
N ASN A 28 -9.61 -10.10 -7.11
CA ASN A 28 -10.15 -8.82 -6.69
C ASN A 28 -10.63 -8.03 -7.91
N LEU A 29 -11.05 -6.77 -7.72
CA LEU A 29 -11.57 -5.91 -8.79
C LEU A 29 -10.59 -5.72 -9.98
N PHE A 30 -9.29 -5.80 -9.74
CA PHE A 30 -8.26 -5.60 -10.77
C PHE A 30 -7.58 -6.91 -11.21
N GLU A 31 -7.84 -8.02 -10.51
CA GLU A 31 -7.29 -9.36 -10.79
C GLU A 31 -8.49 -10.31 -10.98
N ARG A 32 -9.02 -10.37 -12.20
CA ARG A 32 -10.32 -10.99 -12.52
C ARG A 32 -10.23 -12.40 -13.13
N GLU A 33 -9.06 -12.78 -13.61
CA GLU A 33 -8.81 -13.92 -14.50
C GLU A 33 -9.08 -15.28 -13.85
N ALA A 34 -9.10 -15.33 -12.51
CA ALA A 34 -9.43 -16.54 -11.77
C ALA A 34 -10.88 -17.00 -11.98
N ILE A 35 -11.81 -16.07 -12.27
CA ILE A 35 -13.26 -16.30 -12.27
C ILE A 35 -13.97 -15.71 -13.49
N VAL A 36 -13.49 -14.57 -14.01
CA VAL A 36 -14.11 -13.90 -15.15
C VAL A 36 -13.41 -14.35 -16.44
N GLN A 37 -14.22 -14.82 -17.41
CA GLN A 37 -13.75 -15.28 -18.71
C GLN A 37 -13.51 -14.10 -19.67
N GLU A 38 -12.36 -14.07 -20.32
CA GLU A 38 -12.13 -13.23 -21.50
C GLU A 38 -12.14 -14.05 -22.79
N ASP A 39 -11.49 -15.23 -22.85
CA ASP A 39 -11.45 -16.08 -24.05
C ASP A 39 -11.19 -17.60 -23.80
N ASN A 40 -11.03 -18.04 -22.53
CA ASN A 40 -10.66 -19.41 -22.16
C ASN A 40 -11.36 -19.87 -20.87
N GLN A 41 -11.27 -21.18 -20.58
CA GLN A 41 -11.65 -21.76 -19.29
C GLN A 41 -10.88 -21.09 -18.14
N THR A 42 -11.58 -20.66 -17.09
CA THR A 42 -10.96 -20.04 -15.90
C THR A 42 -10.44 -21.09 -14.93
N VAL A 43 -9.59 -20.67 -13.99
CA VAL A 43 -9.12 -21.56 -12.91
C VAL A 43 -10.30 -22.05 -12.06
N ALA A 44 -11.32 -21.23 -11.85
CA ALA A 44 -12.55 -21.62 -11.16
C ALA A 44 -13.32 -22.71 -11.92
N ASP A 45 -13.46 -22.61 -13.24
CA ASP A 45 -14.13 -23.64 -14.06
C ASP A 45 -13.41 -25.00 -13.99
N VAL A 46 -12.07 -24.97 -13.94
CA VAL A 46 -11.24 -26.17 -13.80
C VAL A 46 -11.41 -26.78 -12.42
N ALA A 47 -11.44 -25.95 -11.39
CA ALA A 47 -11.64 -26.37 -10.02
C ALA A 47 -13.02 -27.01 -9.83
N GLU A 48 -14.07 -26.40 -10.37
CA GLU A 48 -15.44 -26.94 -10.34
C GLU A 48 -15.52 -28.32 -10.99
N LYS A 49 -14.93 -28.49 -12.18
CA LYS A 49 -14.88 -29.77 -12.90
C LYS A 49 -14.26 -30.91 -12.09
N HIS A 50 -13.32 -30.60 -11.19
CA HIS A 50 -12.62 -31.57 -10.36
C HIS A 50 -13.11 -31.60 -8.91
N GLY A 51 -14.16 -30.86 -8.55
CA GLY A 51 -14.67 -30.78 -7.18
C GLY A 51 -13.71 -30.13 -6.19
N ILE A 52 -12.85 -29.22 -6.67
CA ILE A 52 -11.84 -28.51 -5.87
C ILE A 52 -12.43 -27.21 -5.33
N TYR A 53 -12.29 -26.99 -4.03
CA TYR A 53 -12.77 -25.77 -3.38
C TYR A 53 -11.87 -24.56 -3.68
N VAL A 54 -12.47 -23.46 -4.14
CA VAL A 54 -11.72 -22.24 -4.47
C VAL A 54 -11.77 -21.26 -3.31
N THR A 55 -10.59 -20.83 -2.88
CA THR A 55 -10.41 -19.72 -1.94
C THR A 55 -9.66 -18.59 -2.61
N THR A 56 -9.88 -17.36 -2.14
CA THR A 56 -9.24 -16.18 -2.72
C THR A 56 -8.34 -15.49 -1.71
N ASN A 57 -7.28 -14.86 -2.19
CA ASN A 57 -6.41 -14.01 -1.38
C ASN A 57 -6.24 -12.62 -2.02
N ARG A 58 -5.60 -11.72 -1.25
CA ARG A 58 -5.37 -10.31 -1.62
C ARG A 58 -6.63 -9.57 -2.09
N PRO A 59 -7.79 -9.73 -1.41
CA PRO A 59 -9.03 -9.10 -1.84
C PRO A 59 -8.97 -7.56 -1.84
N LEU A 60 -8.07 -6.99 -1.03
CA LEU A 60 -7.92 -5.56 -0.84
C LEU A 60 -6.55 -5.03 -1.28
N ASN A 61 -5.63 -5.90 -1.71
CA ASN A 61 -4.29 -5.50 -2.14
C ASN A 61 -4.14 -5.84 -3.62
N ALA A 62 -4.80 -5.04 -4.45
CA ALA A 62 -4.85 -5.24 -5.89
C ALA A 62 -3.49 -4.93 -6.54
N ILE A 63 -3.10 -5.74 -7.51
CA ILE A 63 -1.99 -5.42 -8.41
C ILE A 63 -2.56 -4.88 -9.72
N ALA A 64 -2.40 -3.58 -9.95
CA ALA A 64 -2.87 -2.90 -11.16
C ALA A 64 -1.70 -2.15 -11.81
N ASN A 65 -1.48 -2.33 -13.12
CA ASN A 65 -0.39 -1.67 -13.86
C ASN A 65 1.00 -1.82 -13.22
N GLY A 66 1.30 -3.01 -12.66
CA GLY A 66 2.56 -3.30 -11.98
C GLY A 66 2.71 -2.65 -10.60
N GLN A 67 1.63 -2.07 -10.06
CA GLN A 67 1.60 -1.34 -8.81
C GLN A 67 0.62 -1.97 -7.82
N ILE A 68 1.01 -2.00 -6.54
CA ILE A 68 0.11 -2.41 -5.47
C ILE A 68 -0.78 -1.22 -5.08
N ARG A 69 -2.09 -1.43 -5.15
CA ARG A 69 -3.13 -0.49 -4.71
C ARG A 69 -3.96 -1.14 -3.61
N VAL A 70 -3.91 -0.55 -2.42
CA VAL A 70 -4.74 -0.99 -1.29
C VAL A 70 -6.14 -0.40 -1.49
N LEU A 71 -7.20 -1.20 -1.42
CA LEU A 71 -8.59 -0.81 -1.68
C LEU A 71 -9.31 -0.43 -0.38
N VAL A 72 -8.94 0.75 0.15
CA VAL A 72 -9.47 1.33 1.38
C VAL A 72 -9.67 2.84 1.22
N ASN A 73 -10.70 3.41 1.85
CA ASN A 73 -11.04 4.82 1.77
C ASN A 73 -11.70 5.37 3.05
N HIS A 74 -11.13 5.06 4.22
CA HIS A 74 -11.64 5.63 5.47
C HIS A 74 -11.42 7.15 5.52
N VAL A 75 -12.23 7.83 6.33
CA VAL A 75 -12.11 9.28 6.54
C VAL A 75 -11.01 9.56 7.56
N LEU A 76 -9.99 10.33 7.16
CA LEU A 76 -8.92 10.80 8.05
C LEU A 76 -9.47 11.75 9.11
N GLY A 77 -8.98 11.63 10.35
CA GLY A 77 -9.45 12.43 11.49
C GLY A 77 -10.88 12.13 11.94
N ALA A 78 -11.53 11.10 11.39
CA ALA A 78 -12.91 10.76 11.74
C ALA A 78 -13.06 10.47 13.24
N ASN A 79 -14.15 10.98 13.83
CA ASN A 79 -14.45 10.84 15.25
C ASN A 79 -13.33 11.33 16.18
N GLY A 80 -12.52 12.30 15.72
CA GLY A 80 -11.38 12.85 16.47
C GLY A 80 -10.23 11.86 16.66
N LYS A 81 -10.17 10.80 15.86
CA LYS A 81 -9.09 9.79 15.90
C LYS A 81 -8.17 9.94 14.70
N GLY A 82 -6.88 10.05 14.96
CA GLY A 82 -5.84 10.19 13.94
C GLY A 82 -5.75 11.60 13.34
N PRO A 83 -4.72 11.86 12.53
CA PRO A 83 -4.51 13.17 11.93
C PRO A 83 -5.47 13.41 10.76
N THR A 84 -5.86 14.67 10.57
CA THR A 84 -6.56 15.14 9.36
C THR A 84 -5.59 15.29 8.18
N GLU A 85 -6.12 15.38 6.96
CA GLU A 85 -5.31 15.65 5.77
C GLU A 85 -4.47 16.93 5.90
N HIS A 86 -5.08 18.01 6.42
CA HIS A 86 -4.38 19.28 6.63
C HIS A 86 -3.23 19.14 7.65
N GLU A 87 -3.46 18.44 8.76
CA GLU A 87 -2.42 18.20 9.76
C GLU A 87 -1.25 17.37 9.20
N ILE A 88 -1.52 16.39 8.32
CA ILE A 88 -0.46 15.63 7.65
C ILE A 88 0.36 16.55 6.72
N MET A 89 -0.31 17.39 5.93
CA MET A 89 0.36 18.33 5.02
C MET A 89 1.21 19.36 5.79
N ASP A 90 0.70 19.88 6.90
CA ASP A 90 1.42 20.85 7.73
C ASP A 90 2.65 20.21 8.38
N LYS A 91 2.50 19.01 8.95
CA LYS A 91 3.62 18.25 9.53
C LYS A 91 4.70 17.90 8.51
N MET A 92 4.30 17.53 7.30
CA MET A 92 5.23 17.26 6.20
C MET A 92 6.03 18.53 5.85
N SER A 93 5.34 19.66 5.70
CA SER A 93 5.98 20.95 5.38
C SER A 93 6.98 21.37 6.46
N GLN A 94 6.59 21.29 7.74
CA GLN A 94 7.47 21.57 8.87
C GLN A 94 8.68 20.62 8.94
N SER A 95 8.52 19.37 8.50
CA SER A 95 9.63 18.39 8.49
C SER A 95 10.61 18.67 7.37
N PHE A 96 10.14 19.10 6.19
CA PHE A 96 11.01 19.59 5.14
C PHE A 96 11.82 20.82 5.60
N GLU A 97 11.17 21.78 6.26
CA GLU A 97 11.84 22.97 6.79
C GLU A 97 12.92 22.62 7.83
N ARG A 98 12.62 21.71 8.76
CA ARG A 98 13.60 21.25 9.78
C ARG A 98 14.80 20.56 9.15
N VAL A 99 14.59 19.64 8.21
CA VAL A 99 15.69 18.96 7.50
C VAL A 99 16.51 19.96 6.69
N ALA A 100 15.87 20.81 5.89
CA ALA A 100 16.56 21.81 5.08
C ALA A 100 17.40 22.78 5.92
N LYS A 101 16.90 23.15 7.11
CA LYS A 101 17.67 23.95 8.06
C LYS A 101 18.92 23.21 8.52
N LEU A 102 18.81 21.94 8.95
CA LEU A 102 19.98 21.15 9.36
C LEU A 102 21.00 20.97 8.24
N GLU A 103 20.56 20.79 7.00
CA GLU A 103 21.44 20.70 5.82
C GLU A 103 22.18 22.01 5.55
N SER A 104 21.52 23.15 5.75
CA SER A 104 22.15 24.48 5.69
C SER A 104 23.13 24.69 6.84
N ASP A 105 22.71 24.38 8.08
CA ASP A 105 23.51 24.56 9.30
C ASP A 105 24.80 23.71 9.23
N MET A 106 24.75 22.53 8.60
CA MET A 106 25.96 21.72 8.36
C MET A 106 27.02 22.46 7.54
N ILE A 107 26.62 23.23 6.53
CA ILE A 107 27.56 23.96 5.67
C ILE A 107 28.11 25.20 6.39
N SER A 108 27.30 25.86 7.22
CA SER A 108 27.69 27.13 7.85
C SER A 108 28.28 27.01 9.25
N GLU A 109 27.90 25.98 10.02
CA GLU A 109 28.21 25.84 11.44
C GLU A 109 29.15 24.68 11.76
N LEU A 110 29.18 23.63 10.95
CA LEU A 110 30.13 22.53 11.13
C LEU A 110 31.46 22.85 10.42
N PRO A 111 32.62 22.68 11.09
CA PRO A 111 33.95 22.87 10.53
C PRO A 111 34.30 21.68 9.63
N LEU A 112 33.58 21.56 8.53
CA LEU A 112 33.72 20.50 7.56
C LEU A 112 34.62 20.96 6.41
N GLU A 113 35.85 20.45 6.36
CA GLU A 113 36.78 20.75 5.27
C GLU A 113 36.50 19.90 4.02
N GLU A 114 35.78 18.78 4.19
CA GLU A 114 35.50 17.82 3.12
C GLU A 114 34.14 18.09 2.45
N GLU A 115 34.14 18.89 1.37
CA GLU A 115 32.94 19.19 0.56
C GLU A 115 32.21 17.93 0.05
N THR A 116 32.95 16.85 -0.23
CA THR A 116 32.38 15.56 -0.67
C THR A 116 31.56 14.87 0.41
N LEU A 117 31.82 15.15 1.68
CA LEU A 117 31.03 14.63 2.79
C LEU A 117 29.75 15.45 3.00
N ALA A 118 29.84 16.78 2.86
CA ALA A 118 28.66 17.66 2.90
C ALA A 118 27.66 17.35 1.78
N ALA A 119 28.15 17.09 0.56
CA ALA A 119 27.28 16.82 -0.60
C ALA A 119 26.35 15.59 -0.44
N LYS A 120 26.58 14.75 0.58
CA LYS A 120 25.75 13.57 0.88
C LYS A 120 24.49 13.89 1.67
N PHE A 121 24.41 15.06 2.31
CA PHE A 121 23.30 15.49 3.16
C PHE A 121 22.46 16.57 2.47
N VAL A 122 21.83 16.19 1.35
CA VAL A 122 20.92 17.04 0.55
C VAL A 122 19.57 16.35 0.32
N TRP A 123 19.19 15.45 1.24
CA TRP A 123 18.00 14.64 1.12
C TRP A 123 16.71 15.44 1.23
N GLY A 124 16.70 16.53 2.00
CA GLY A 124 15.55 17.44 2.07
C GLY A 124 15.18 17.98 0.67
N GLN A 125 16.17 18.46 -0.07
CA GLN A 125 15.98 18.92 -1.45
C GLN A 125 15.60 17.77 -2.40
N VAL A 126 16.36 16.67 -2.40
CA VAL A 126 16.13 15.53 -3.30
C VAL A 126 14.71 14.96 -3.14
N LEU A 127 14.25 14.81 -1.89
CA LEU A 127 12.91 14.29 -1.60
C LEU A 127 11.82 15.29 -1.99
N SER A 128 12.04 16.60 -1.77
CA SER A 128 11.09 17.65 -2.16
C SER A 128 10.89 17.71 -3.67
N GLU A 129 11.97 17.71 -4.45
CA GLU A 129 11.92 17.74 -5.93
C GLU A 129 11.24 16.50 -6.52
N ASN A 130 11.33 15.36 -5.84
CA ASN A 130 10.73 14.10 -6.27
C ASN A 130 9.36 13.81 -5.63
N LEU A 131 8.84 14.69 -4.78
CA LEU A 131 7.67 14.44 -3.95
C LEU A 131 6.45 14.03 -4.78
N ALA A 132 6.17 14.75 -5.87
CA ALA A 132 5.03 14.48 -6.73
C ALA A 132 5.07 13.06 -7.34
N ARG A 133 6.27 12.55 -7.66
CA ARG A 133 6.46 11.20 -8.19
C ARG A 133 6.36 10.14 -7.09
N LEU A 134 6.93 10.41 -5.91
CA LEU A 134 6.84 9.52 -4.75
C LEU A 134 5.37 9.37 -4.31
N ALA A 135 4.62 10.46 -4.23
CA ALA A 135 3.25 10.42 -3.75
C ALA A 135 2.29 9.58 -4.60
N GLN A 136 2.65 9.23 -5.85
CA GLN A 136 1.79 8.45 -6.76
C GLN A 136 1.50 7.03 -6.28
N ASN A 137 2.43 6.43 -5.51
CA ASN A 137 2.29 5.07 -5.03
C ASN A 137 2.81 4.93 -3.59
N HIS A 138 1.87 4.81 -2.65
CA HIS A 138 2.17 4.66 -1.23
C HIS A 138 3.07 3.45 -0.92
N PHE A 139 2.81 2.29 -1.53
CA PHE A 139 3.59 1.07 -1.28
C PHE A 139 5.05 1.23 -1.73
N ALA A 140 5.25 1.69 -2.97
CA ALA A 140 6.57 1.89 -3.56
C ALA A 140 7.35 2.97 -2.79
N THR A 141 6.69 4.05 -2.39
CA THR A 141 7.32 5.13 -1.61
C THR A 141 7.74 4.67 -0.23
N ARG A 142 6.88 3.96 0.49
CA ARG A 142 7.25 3.33 1.76
C ARG A 142 8.43 2.39 1.61
N HIS A 143 8.42 1.55 0.57
CA HIS A 143 9.52 0.62 0.33
C HIS A 143 10.83 1.34 -0.01
N TYR A 144 10.80 2.32 -0.91
CA TYR A 144 11.95 3.12 -1.32
C TYR A 144 12.56 3.87 -0.15
N LEU A 145 11.75 4.57 0.65
CA LEU A 145 12.24 5.35 1.78
C LEU A 145 12.86 4.45 2.87
N LEU A 146 12.17 3.39 3.28
CA LEU A 146 12.62 2.53 4.39
C LEU A 146 13.78 1.60 4.03
N HIS A 147 13.88 1.16 2.77
CA HIS A 147 14.86 0.15 2.37
C HIS A 147 15.98 0.67 1.46
N GLN A 148 15.87 1.90 0.94
CA GLN A 148 16.92 2.50 0.12
C GLN A 148 17.41 3.82 0.70
N VAL A 149 16.51 4.79 0.93
CA VAL A 149 16.91 6.13 1.40
C VAL A 149 17.47 6.11 2.82
N LEU A 150 16.68 5.64 3.80
CA LEU A 150 17.12 5.66 5.20
C LEU A 150 18.39 4.83 5.43
N PRO A 151 18.56 3.61 4.86
CA PRO A 151 19.82 2.88 4.98
C PRO A 151 21.01 3.60 4.34
N ALA A 152 20.81 4.31 3.23
CA ALA A 152 21.87 5.12 2.62
C ALA A 152 22.27 6.30 3.53
N VAL A 153 21.27 6.99 4.10
CA VAL A 153 21.48 8.06 5.09
C VAL A 153 22.24 7.54 6.32
N GLU A 154 21.86 6.37 6.86
CA GLU A 154 22.57 5.79 8.02
C GLU A 154 24.05 5.54 7.70
N LYS A 155 24.36 5.01 6.52
CA LYS A 155 25.74 4.80 6.08
C LYS A 155 26.53 6.11 5.97
N ASP A 156 25.89 7.16 5.49
CA ASP A 156 26.52 8.47 5.35
C ASP A 156 26.73 9.14 6.73
N LEU A 157 25.78 8.97 7.66
CA LEU A 157 25.92 9.38 9.06
C LEU A 157 27.05 8.63 9.78
N ASP A 158 27.20 7.32 9.55
CA ASP A 158 28.32 6.54 10.09
C ASP A 158 29.67 7.04 9.55
N SER A 159 29.71 7.45 8.28
CA SER A 159 30.89 8.05 7.66
C SER A 159 31.24 9.39 8.31
N LEU A 160 30.24 10.24 8.55
CA LEU A 160 30.41 11.52 9.25
C LEU A 160 30.86 11.32 10.70
N GLN A 161 30.33 10.31 11.38
CA GLN A 161 30.77 9.97 12.73
C GLN A 161 32.22 9.46 12.75
N GLY A 162 32.65 8.72 11.73
CA GLY A 162 34.04 8.30 11.54
C GLY A 162 34.98 9.50 11.42
N TYR A 163 34.65 10.43 10.52
CA TYR A 163 35.37 11.68 10.32
C TYR A 163 35.46 12.51 11.63
N ALA A 164 34.33 12.70 12.32
CA ALA A 164 34.29 13.48 13.55
C ALA A 164 35.13 12.90 14.71
N LYS A 165 35.40 11.59 14.72
CA LYS A 165 36.28 10.95 15.73
C LYS A 165 37.76 11.24 15.52
N GLU A 166 38.15 11.61 14.29
CA GLU A 166 39.52 11.97 13.95
C GLU A 166 39.84 13.45 14.26
N LEU A 167 38.80 14.26 14.54
CA LEU A 167 38.91 15.66 14.91
C LEU A 167 39.03 15.84 16.44
N ASP A 168 40.05 16.58 16.88
CA ASP A 168 40.26 16.90 18.29
C ASP A 168 39.28 17.99 18.77
N GLY A 169 38.43 17.67 19.74
CA GLY A 169 37.64 18.65 20.50
C GLY A 169 36.27 19.03 19.93
N GLU A 170 35.89 18.53 18.74
CA GLU A 170 34.65 18.91 18.05
C GLU A 170 33.59 17.80 17.98
N LEU A 171 33.94 16.59 18.43
CA LEU A 171 33.10 15.40 18.34
C LEU A 171 31.67 15.59 18.88
N ALA A 172 31.49 16.33 19.98
CA ALA A 172 30.19 16.55 20.59
C ALA A 172 29.22 17.33 19.67
N MET A 173 29.72 18.29 18.91
CA MET A 173 28.92 19.11 17.99
C MET A 173 28.44 18.26 16.80
N TYR A 174 29.32 17.45 16.21
CA TYR A 174 28.96 16.50 15.16
C TYR A 174 27.95 15.45 15.65
N GLN A 175 28.14 14.92 16.86
CA GLN A 175 27.21 13.94 17.44
C GLN A 175 25.80 14.52 17.63
N GLU A 176 25.71 15.76 18.11
CA GLU A 176 24.42 16.43 18.26
C GLU A 176 23.73 16.62 16.90
N TRP A 177 24.46 17.14 15.90
CA TRP A 177 23.91 17.30 14.55
C TRP A 177 23.49 15.96 13.92
N ILE A 178 24.31 14.91 14.05
CA ILE A 178 23.98 13.56 13.56
C ILE A 178 22.68 13.04 14.17
N ASN A 179 22.50 13.19 15.47
CA ASN A 179 21.30 12.73 16.17
C ASN A 179 20.06 13.51 15.69
N GLN A 180 20.17 14.84 15.61
CA GLN A 180 19.09 15.69 15.12
C GLN A 180 18.73 15.39 13.67
N TYR A 181 19.72 15.25 12.77
CA TYR A 181 19.47 14.92 11.37
C TYR A 181 18.82 13.55 11.24
N LYS A 182 19.33 12.54 11.98
CA LYS A 182 18.74 11.19 11.98
C LYS A 182 17.28 11.21 12.44
N GLU A 183 16.95 11.92 13.50
CA GLU A 183 15.56 12.02 13.95
C GLU A 183 14.67 12.71 12.90
N ASN A 184 15.09 13.87 12.41
CA ASN A 184 14.29 14.69 11.50
C ASN A 184 14.11 14.05 10.12
N ILE A 185 15.12 13.33 9.60
CA ILE A 185 14.99 12.65 8.29
C ILE A 185 14.07 11.42 8.38
N TYR A 186 14.05 10.71 9.53
CA TYR A 186 13.10 9.62 9.77
C TYR A 186 11.67 10.16 9.90
N GLU A 187 11.48 11.27 10.62
CA GLU A 187 10.18 11.95 10.68
C GLU A 187 9.72 12.41 9.29
N LEU A 188 10.61 13.03 8.50
CA LEU A 188 10.30 13.45 7.13
C LEU A 188 9.88 12.26 6.26
N ALA A 189 10.62 11.15 6.31
CA ALA A 189 10.28 9.94 5.58
C ALA A 189 8.87 9.43 5.94
N ASN A 190 8.52 9.39 7.24
CA ASN A 190 7.19 8.99 7.68
C ASN A 190 6.10 9.95 7.19
N HIS A 191 6.32 11.27 7.25
CA HIS A 191 5.35 12.24 6.75
C HIS A 191 5.15 12.15 5.22
N ILE A 192 6.20 11.85 4.45
CA ILE A 192 6.07 11.59 3.00
C ILE A 192 5.24 10.32 2.75
N ILE A 193 5.42 9.27 3.56
CA ILE A 193 4.62 8.04 3.48
C ILE A 193 3.15 8.34 3.76
N ASP A 194 2.84 9.07 4.84
CA ASP A 194 1.48 9.48 5.19
C ASP A 194 0.86 10.35 4.09
N TYR A 195 1.64 11.25 3.49
CA TYR A 195 1.21 12.05 2.35
C TYR A 195 0.87 11.20 1.12
N ALA A 196 1.71 10.23 0.76
CA ALA A 196 1.43 9.30 -0.33
C ALA A 196 0.16 8.44 -0.07
N TYR A 197 -0.14 8.19 1.21
CA TYR A 197 -1.37 7.50 1.60
C TYR A 197 -2.63 8.34 1.33
N ILE A 198 -2.58 9.67 1.51
CA ILE A 198 -3.70 10.58 1.17
C ILE A 198 -4.10 10.43 -0.31
N ASP A 199 -3.12 10.41 -1.22
CA ASP A 199 -3.39 10.24 -2.65
C ASP A 199 -4.07 8.90 -2.95
N THR A 200 -3.65 7.84 -2.27
CA THR A 200 -4.30 6.51 -2.35
C THR A 200 -5.76 6.58 -1.90
N LEU A 201 -6.04 7.24 -0.78
CA LEU A 201 -7.41 7.42 -0.27
C LEU A 201 -8.28 8.24 -1.24
N ARG A 202 -7.74 9.31 -1.86
CA ARG A 202 -8.46 10.13 -2.84
C ARG A 202 -8.84 9.33 -4.09
N LYS A 203 -7.91 8.60 -4.68
CA LYS A 203 -8.18 7.69 -5.82
C LYS A 203 -9.23 6.64 -5.46
N ASN A 204 -9.19 6.14 -4.23
CA ASN A 204 -10.16 5.16 -3.75
C ASN A 204 -11.53 5.75 -3.46
N ASN A 205 -11.62 7.03 -3.05
CA ASN A 205 -12.89 7.74 -2.95
C ASN A 205 -13.54 7.94 -4.33
N GLU A 206 -12.75 8.18 -5.37
CA GLU A 206 -13.26 8.25 -6.74
C GLU A 206 -13.79 6.89 -7.20
N LEU A 207 -13.02 5.82 -6.97
CA LEU A 207 -13.47 4.45 -7.24
C LEU A 207 -14.76 4.11 -6.50
N ASP A 208 -14.85 4.47 -5.22
CA ASP A 208 -16.03 4.24 -4.38
C ASP A 208 -17.29 4.92 -4.95
N ARG A 209 -17.15 6.14 -5.49
CA ARG A 209 -18.23 6.88 -6.16
C ARG A 209 -18.64 6.24 -7.48
N ILE A 210 -17.69 5.77 -8.27
CA ILE A 210 -17.96 5.04 -9.52
C ILE A 210 -18.77 3.77 -9.21
N LEU A 211 -18.32 2.98 -8.23
CA LEU A 211 -19.01 1.76 -7.83
C LEU A 211 -20.42 2.04 -7.28
N ASN A 212 -20.61 3.13 -6.53
CA ASN A 212 -21.94 3.55 -6.09
C ASN A 212 -22.89 3.86 -7.26
N ALA A 213 -22.36 4.43 -8.34
CA ALA A 213 -23.16 4.78 -9.51
C ALA A 213 -23.49 3.55 -10.36
N LEU A 214 -22.55 2.62 -10.51
CA LEU A 214 -22.73 1.39 -11.30
C LEU A 214 -23.58 0.36 -10.57
N CYS A 215 -23.37 0.21 -9.26
CA CYS A 215 -23.99 -0.83 -8.45
C CYS A 215 -24.51 -0.21 -7.15
N PRO A 216 -25.70 0.43 -7.16
CA PRO A 216 -26.25 1.07 -5.98
C PRO A 216 -26.48 0.09 -4.80
N THR A 217 -26.68 -1.20 -5.09
CA THR A 217 -26.83 -2.29 -4.12
C THR A 217 -25.56 -2.56 -3.29
N LEU A 218 -24.39 -2.15 -3.79
CA LEU A 218 -23.13 -2.18 -3.05
C LEU A 218 -23.04 -1.08 -1.99
N ASN A 219 -23.83 -0.02 -2.09
CA ASN A 219 -23.82 1.07 -1.13
C ASN A 219 -24.39 0.61 0.22
N THR A 220 -23.67 0.88 1.31
CA THR A 220 -24.08 0.51 2.67
C THR A 220 -24.18 1.76 3.53
N GLN A 221 -25.28 1.91 4.27
CA GLN A 221 -25.52 3.09 5.13
C GLN A 221 -25.15 2.88 6.62
N GLN A 222 -24.41 1.82 6.95
CA GLN A 222 -24.10 1.45 8.34
C GLN A 222 -22.66 1.81 8.75
N ASP A 223 -22.35 1.59 10.02
CA ASP A 223 -21.07 1.90 10.67
C ASP A 223 -19.94 0.97 10.21
N HIS A 224 -19.25 1.38 9.14
CA HIS A 224 -18.02 0.79 8.62
C HIS A 224 -16.84 1.78 8.73
N HIS A 225 -15.63 1.24 8.84
CA HIS A 225 -14.40 2.03 8.78
C HIS A 225 -14.10 2.50 7.36
N SER A 226 -14.19 1.61 6.36
CA SER A 226 -14.06 1.94 4.94
C SER A 226 -15.20 1.37 4.10
N PRO A 227 -15.98 2.24 3.41
CA PRO A 227 -17.03 1.77 2.51
C PRO A 227 -16.45 0.95 1.35
N LEU A 228 -15.30 1.34 0.79
CA LEU A 228 -14.67 0.61 -0.30
C LEU A 228 -14.26 -0.81 0.12
N THR A 229 -13.68 -0.99 1.31
CA THR A 229 -13.35 -2.32 1.84
C THR A 229 -14.58 -3.22 1.86
N VAL A 230 -15.68 -2.73 2.42
CA VAL A 230 -16.95 -3.49 2.50
C VAL A 230 -17.44 -3.85 1.11
N LYS A 231 -17.44 -2.90 0.17
CA LYS A 231 -17.88 -3.13 -1.21
C LYS A 231 -17.05 -4.18 -1.92
N MET A 232 -15.72 -4.10 -1.81
CA MET A 232 -14.81 -5.06 -2.43
C MET A 232 -15.04 -6.46 -1.88
N LEU A 233 -15.17 -6.60 -0.56
CA LEU A 233 -15.43 -7.92 0.03
C LEU A 233 -16.80 -8.47 -0.37
N ARG A 234 -17.85 -7.65 -0.33
CA ARG A 234 -19.19 -8.05 -0.79
C ARG A 234 -19.19 -8.48 -2.25
N PHE A 235 -18.54 -7.70 -3.12
CA PHE A 235 -18.40 -7.99 -4.52
C PHE A 235 -17.75 -9.37 -4.75
N LEU A 236 -16.65 -9.67 -4.06
CA LEU A 236 -15.97 -10.96 -4.19
C LEU A 236 -16.80 -12.12 -3.62
N LEU A 237 -17.47 -11.92 -2.49
CA LEU A 237 -18.35 -12.91 -1.86
C LEU A 237 -19.61 -13.21 -2.68
N SER A 238 -19.96 -12.35 -3.65
CA SER A 238 -21.15 -12.54 -4.48
C SER A 238 -20.91 -13.46 -5.68
N HIS A 239 -19.67 -13.92 -5.90
CA HIS A 239 -19.35 -14.87 -6.96
C HIS A 239 -19.53 -16.30 -6.43
N GLU A 240 -20.40 -17.09 -7.07
CA GLU A 240 -20.72 -18.47 -6.64
C GLU A 240 -19.50 -19.39 -6.62
N GLN A 241 -18.52 -19.13 -7.48
CA GLN A 241 -17.26 -19.88 -7.54
C GLN A 241 -16.34 -19.60 -6.34
N VAL A 242 -16.54 -18.48 -5.62
CA VAL A 242 -15.72 -18.11 -4.46
C VAL A 242 -16.27 -18.76 -3.21
N GLY A 243 -15.56 -19.77 -2.72
CA GLY A 243 -15.92 -20.41 -1.45
C GLY A 243 -15.56 -19.55 -0.23
N THR A 244 -14.34 -19.02 -0.18
CA THR A 244 -13.81 -18.25 0.96
C THR A 244 -12.93 -17.11 0.49
N VAL A 245 -13.08 -15.93 1.10
CA VAL A 245 -12.22 -14.75 0.88
C VAL A 245 -11.28 -14.54 2.08
N PHE A 246 -9.97 -14.67 1.89
CA PHE A 246 -8.97 -14.44 2.94
C PHE A 246 -8.49 -12.98 2.98
N THR A 247 -8.76 -12.28 4.08
CA THR A 247 -8.49 -10.84 4.20
C THR A 247 -7.17 -10.46 4.89
N GLY A 248 -6.53 -11.36 5.63
CA GLY A 248 -5.19 -11.14 6.22
C GLY A 248 -5.08 -9.91 7.14
N MET A 249 -6.15 -9.56 7.86
CA MET A 249 -6.26 -8.30 8.61
C MET A 249 -5.58 -8.35 9.99
N ARG A 250 -4.93 -7.25 10.39
CA ARG A 250 -4.28 -7.09 11.71
C ARG A 250 -4.90 -6.00 12.58
N ASP A 251 -5.75 -5.15 12.01
CA ASP A 251 -6.40 -4.04 12.69
C ASP A 251 -7.90 -4.38 12.88
N PRO A 252 -8.42 -4.30 14.12
CA PRO A 252 -9.83 -4.59 14.44
C PRO A 252 -10.85 -3.82 13.59
N LEU A 253 -10.54 -2.61 13.12
CA LEU A 253 -11.42 -1.82 12.27
C LEU A 253 -11.67 -2.51 10.93
N TYR A 254 -10.64 -3.10 10.34
CA TYR A 254 -10.78 -3.85 9.09
C TYR A 254 -11.51 -5.18 9.31
N VAL A 255 -11.30 -5.83 10.45
CA VAL A 255 -12.04 -7.04 10.82
C VAL A 255 -13.54 -6.75 10.92
N LYS A 256 -13.91 -5.59 11.51
CA LYS A 256 -15.30 -5.13 11.55
C LYS A 256 -15.88 -4.95 10.15
N ASP A 257 -15.13 -4.33 9.24
CA ASP A 257 -15.56 -4.15 7.84
C ASP A 257 -15.79 -5.50 7.15
N ALA A 258 -14.90 -6.48 7.34
CA ALA A 258 -15.05 -7.81 6.77
C ALA A 258 -16.25 -8.57 7.35
N ALA A 259 -16.44 -8.53 8.67
CA ALA A 259 -17.59 -9.14 9.31
C ALA A 259 -18.90 -8.49 8.85
N PHE A 260 -18.90 -7.17 8.65
CA PHE A 260 -20.03 -6.45 8.09
C PHE A 260 -20.30 -6.84 6.64
N ALA A 261 -19.27 -6.95 5.80
CA ALA A 261 -19.43 -7.37 4.40
C ALA A 261 -20.08 -8.76 4.26
N VAL A 262 -19.69 -9.72 5.10
CA VAL A 262 -20.26 -11.09 5.11
C VAL A 262 -21.73 -11.11 5.55
N SER A 263 -22.17 -10.14 6.37
CA SER A 263 -23.56 -10.09 6.86
C SER A 263 -24.54 -9.43 5.89
N GLN A 264 -24.05 -8.89 4.77
CA GLN A 264 -24.90 -8.26 3.76
C GLN A 264 -25.36 -9.26 2.71
N GLU A 265 -26.48 -8.94 2.05
CA GLU A 265 -26.96 -9.70 0.90
C GLU A 265 -25.93 -9.70 -0.24
N PRO A 266 -25.79 -10.82 -0.98
CA PRO A 266 -25.00 -10.86 -2.20
C PRO A 266 -25.50 -9.84 -3.22
N VAL A 267 -24.57 -9.37 -4.05
CA VAL A 267 -24.85 -8.55 -5.24
C VAL A 267 -25.41 -9.46 -6.32
N ASP A 268 -26.47 -9.02 -7.01
CA ASP A 268 -27.02 -9.79 -8.12
C ASP A 268 -26.10 -9.83 -9.34
N ASN A 269 -26.32 -10.83 -10.21
CA ASN A 269 -25.47 -11.07 -11.36
C ASN A 269 -25.48 -9.93 -12.40
N GLU A 270 -26.57 -9.16 -12.51
CA GLU A 270 -26.65 -8.03 -13.44
C GLU A 270 -25.70 -6.92 -12.98
N ASN A 271 -25.76 -6.56 -11.70
CA ASN A 271 -24.86 -5.60 -11.09
C ASN A 271 -23.39 -6.07 -11.07
N LEU A 272 -23.12 -7.37 -10.89
CA LEU A 272 -21.76 -7.90 -11.02
C LEU A 272 -21.22 -7.70 -12.44
N GLN A 273 -22.03 -7.96 -13.46
CA GLN A 273 -21.64 -7.78 -14.86
C GLN A 273 -21.40 -6.29 -15.20
N ASP A 274 -22.24 -5.38 -14.70
CA ASP A 274 -22.05 -3.94 -14.90
C ASP A 274 -20.69 -3.45 -14.38
N VAL A 275 -20.28 -3.94 -13.20
CA VAL A 275 -18.96 -3.62 -12.62
C VAL A 275 -17.83 -4.18 -13.50
N TRP A 276 -17.97 -5.42 -14.00
CA TRP A 276 -16.94 -6.04 -14.84
C TRP A 276 -16.81 -5.44 -16.24
N GLN A 277 -17.91 -4.95 -16.80
CA GLN A 277 -17.92 -4.28 -18.12
C GLN A 277 -17.43 -2.83 -18.05
N CYS A 278 -17.42 -2.23 -16.86
CA CYS A 278 -16.90 -0.90 -16.68
C CYS A 278 -15.36 -0.90 -16.84
N PRO A 279 -14.79 -0.01 -17.67
CA PRO A 279 -13.36 0.17 -17.77
C PRO A 279 -12.87 0.94 -16.52
N ILE A 280 -12.78 0.24 -15.39
CA ILE A 280 -12.26 0.77 -14.11
C ILE A 280 -10.70 0.78 -14.11
N ALA A 281 -10.07 0.38 -15.22
CA ALA A 281 -8.62 0.36 -15.43
C ALA A 281 -8.06 1.67 -16.01
#